data_AF-A0A2T0B7F6-F1
#
_entry.id   AF-A0A2T0B7F6-F1
#
_cell.length_a   1.000
_cell.length_b   1.000
_cell.length_c   1.000
_cell.angle_alpha   90.00
_cell.angle_beta   90.00
_cell.angle_gamma   90.00
#
_symmetry.space_group_name_H-M   'P 1'
#
loop_
_entity.id
_entity.type
_entity.pdbx_description
1 polymer ?
#
loop_
_entity_poly.entity_id
_entity_poly.type
_entity_poly.pdbx_seq_one_letter_code
_entity_poly.pdbx_strand_id
1 'polypeptide(L)' 'MSLDDASRIMSEQQIRRLPVVENQKLVALGDLAVQPNSDQKAGNALTNIS' A
#
# COMPACT_ATOMS: atom_id res chain seq x y z
N MET A 1 5.14 15.21 8.21
CA MET A 1 4.52 13.93 7.82
C MET A 1 5.65 13.02 7.40
N SER A 2 5.80 11.88 8.07
CA SER A 2 6.84 10.88 7.78
C SER A 2 6.35 9.87 6.73
N LEU A 3 7.26 9.05 6.20
CA LEU A 3 6.91 7.93 5.32
C LEU A 3 6.03 6.89 6.04
N ASP A 4 6.25 6.67 7.33
CA ASP A 4 5.45 5.76 8.16
C ASP A 4 3.99 6.24 8.29
N ASP A 5 3.78 7.56 8.45
CA ASP A 5 2.44 8.15 8.49
C ASP A 5 1.70 7.94 7.16
N ALA A 6 2.40 8.11 6.04
CA ALA A 6 1.87 7.88 4.70
C ALA A 6 1.46 6.41 4.52
N SER A 7 2.32 5.47 4.92
CA SER A 7 2.05 4.03 4.88
C SER A 7 0.84 3.64 5.72
N ARG A 8 0.68 4.24 6.91
CA ARG A 8 -0.47 3.97 7.78
C ARG A 8 -1.77 4.44 7.14
N ILE A 9 -1.82 5.68 6.62
CA ILE A 9 -3.01 6.21 5.93
C ILE A 9 -3.36 5.36 4.71
N MET A 10 -2.37 4.99 3.91
CA MET A 10 -2.55 4.13 2.74
C MET A 10 -3.13 2.77 3.11
N SER A 11 -2.66 2.19 4.21
CA SER A 11 -3.18 0.93 4.75
C SER A 11 -4.59 1.07 5.31
N GLU A 12 -4.86 2.10 6.12
CA GLU A 12 -6.19 2.35 6.70
C GLU A 12 -7.25 2.61 5.62
N GLN A 13 -6.88 3.33 4.56
CA GLN A 13 -7.77 3.69 3.46
C GLN A 13 -7.73 2.69 2.30
N GLN A 14 -6.88 1.65 2.38
CA GLN A 14 -6.68 0.64 1.32
C GLN A 14 -6.34 1.26 -0.05
N ILE A 15 -5.56 2.35 -0.06
CA ILE A 15 -5.11 3.04 -1.26
C ILE A 15 -3.61 2.83 -1.49
N ARG A 16 -3.21 2.70 -2.76
CA ARG A 16 -1.80 2.44 -3.14
C ARG A 16 -1.04 3.67 -3.61
N ARG A 17 -1.70 4.82 -3.68
CA ARG A 17 -1.08 6.08 -4.13
C ARG A 17 -1.58 7.25 -3.32
N LEU A 18 -0.69 8.20 -3.05
CA LEU A 18 -1.01 9.48 -2.44
C LEU A 18 -0.74 10.63 -3.42
N PRO A 19 -1.67 11.58 -3.60
CA PRO A 19 -1.40 12.77 -4.38
C PRO A 19 -0.37 13.65 -3.67
N VAL A 20 0.68 14.05 -4.39
CA VAL A 20 1.68 15.01 -3.91
C VAL A 20 1.36 16.36 -4.53
N VAL A 21 1.06 17.33 -3.68
CA VAL A 21 0.69 18.69 -4.08
C VAL A 21 1.74 19.69 -3.62
N GLU A 22 2.08 20.64 -4.50
CA GLU A 22 2.94 21.78 -4.19
C GLU A 22 2.25 23.04 -4.72
N ASN A 23 2.16 24.09 -3.89
CA ASN A 23 1.48 25.34 -4.25
C ASN A 23 0.06 25.14 -4.80
N GLN A 24 -0.71 24.22 -4.20
CA GLN A 24 -2.06 23.84 -4.62
C GLN A 24 -2.14 23.19 -6.02
N LYS A 25 -1.01 22.80 -6.59
CA LYS A 25 -0.93 22.09 -7.86
C LYS A 25 -0.48 20.65 -7.63
N LEU A 26 -1.12 19.71 -8.30
CA LEU A 26 -0.66 18.32 -8.32
C LEU A 26 0.67 18.24 -9.06
N VAL A 27 1.70 17.75 -8.38
CA VAL A 27 3.04 17.59 -8.95
C VAL A 27 3.38 16.12 -9.20
N ALA A 28 2.85 15.19 -8.41
CA ALA A 28 3.09 13.77 -8.58
C ALA A 28 2.03 12.88 -7.90
N LEU A 29 2.09 11.58 -8.20
CA LEU A 29 1.43 10.53 -7.44
C LEU A 29 2.53 9.69 -6.77
N GLY A 30 2.61 9.74 -5.44
CA GLY A 30 3.52 8.89 -4.67
C GLY A 30 2.96 7.49 -4.59
N ASP A 31 3.71 6.49 -5.06
CA ASP A 31 3.37 5.07 -4.94
C ASP A 31 4.22 4.47 -3.81
N LEU A 32 3.56 4.07 -2.72
CA LEU A 32 4.18 3.37 -1.61
C LEU A 32 3.54 1.98 -1.54
N ALA A 33 3.94 1.13 -2.48
CA ALA A 33 3.49 -0.26 -2.54
C ALA A 33 4.09 -1.06 -1.36
N VAL A 34 3.54 -0.90 -0.16
CA VAL A 34 3.76 -1.84 0.93
C VAL A 34 2.80 -2.99 0.68
N GLN A 35 3.30 -4.10 0.15
CA GLN A 35 2.51 -5.32 -0.02
C GLN A 35 1.90 -5.70 1.34
N PRO A 36 0.56 -5.71 1.50
CA PRO A 36 -0.03 -6.49 2.57
C PRO A 36 0.15 -7.94 2.13
N ASN A 37 1.23 -8.58 2.61
CA ASN A 37 1.52 -10.00 2.44
C ASN A 37 0.43 -10.86 3.12
N SER A 38 -0.80 -10.81 2.62
CA SER A 38 -1.92 -11.59 3.15
C SER A 38 -2.46 -12.66 2.18
N ASP A 39 -1.92 -12.76 0.96
CA ASP A 39 -2.33 -13.81 0.01
C ASP A 39 -1.34 -14.99 -0.07
N GLN A 40 -0.09 -14.81 0.36
CA GLN A 40 0.91 -15.89 0.27
C GLN A 40 0.75 -17.00 1.34
N LYS A 41 -0.13 -16.81 2.33
CA LYS A 41 -0.55 -17.88 3.25
C LYS A 41 -1.72 -18.71 2.72
N ALA A 42 -2.47 -18.24 1.73
CA ALA A 42 -3.60 -18.98 1.16
C ALA A 42 -3.15 -20.00 0.08
N GLY A 43 -2.08 -19.71 -0.67
CA GLY A 43 -1.56 -20.63 -1.70
C GLY A 43 -0.92 -21.90 -1.14
N ASN A 44 -0.17 -21.79 -0.03
CA ASN A 44 0.55 -22.93 0.55
C ASN A 44 -0.33 -23.89 1.37
N ALA A 45 -1.52 -23.46 1.80
CA ALA A 45 -2.44 -24.34 2.53
C ALA A 45 -3.20 -25.31 1.60
N LEU A 46 -3.32 -25.00 0.31
CA LEU A 46 -4.01 -25.82 -0.69
C LEU A 46 -3.07 -26.82 -1.38
N THR A 47 -1.75 -26.62 -1.34
CA THR A 47 -0.77 -27.54 -1.94
C THR A 47 -0.48 -28.78 -1.07
N ASN A 48 -0.80 -28.73 0.22
CA ASN A 48 -0.56 -29.85 1.16
C ASN A 48 -1.75 -30.82 1.31
N ILE A 49 -2.77 -30.71 0.46
CA ILE A 49 -3.91 -31.64 0.40
C ILE A 49 -3.95 -32.45 -0.91
N SER A 50 -2.80 -32.74 -1.52
CA SER A 50 -2.66 -33.76 -2.58
C SER A 50 -2.01 -35.03 -2.03
#